data_AF-A0A9E5BKT2-F1
#
_entry.id   AF-A0A9E5BKT2-F1
#
_cell.length_a   1.000
_cell.length_b   1.000
_cell.length_c   1.000
_cell.angle_alpha   90.00
_cell.angle_beta   90.00
_cell.angle_gamma   90.00
#
_symmetry.space_group_name_H-M   'P 1'
#
loop_
_entity.id
_entity.type
_entity.pdbx_description
1 polymer ?
#
loop_
_entity_poly.entity_id
_entity_poly.type
_entity_poly.pdbx_seq_one_letter_code
_entity_poly.pdbx_strand_id
1 'polypeptide(L)'
;MFAVRGVGLAIQKRARSGLTSASDLNSIAVENLQAARDVRAYGLQEREAARFAKSSHEGLRIQAKLVRYEKVLSPLLEISAACGIAIAIGVGASVGFKFEELLSLITAFYMAYGPIKKIGFVSNRLHMAEPGLVRLEEIIHATIEVADSPQAKSLGRVKGEIAMKDLSFAYGKETV
;
A
#
# COMPACT_ATOMS: atom_id res chain seq x y z
N MET A 1 -17.35 15.38 -3.55
CA MET A 1 -16.80 14.02 -3.78
C MET A 1 -15.46 14.00 -4.53
N PHE A 2 -15.21 14.86 -5.52
CA PHE A 2 -13.96 14.84 -6.31
C PHE A 2 -12.67 15.02 -5.50
N ALA A 3 -12.67 15.87 -4.46
CA ALA A 3 -11.50 16.09 -3.61
C ALA A 3 -11.08 14.84 -2.81
N VAL A 4 -12.05 14.11 -2.24
CA VAL A 4 -11.79 12.87 -1.47
C VAL A 4 -11.24 11.77 -2.37
N ARG A 5 -11.80 11.61 -3.58
CA ARG A 5 -11.32 10.65 -4.57
C ARG A 5 -9.89 10.98 -5.04
N GLY A 6 -9.60 12.25 -5.27
CA GLY A 6 -8.26 12.71 -5.65
C GLY A 6 -7.20 12.43 -4.57
N VAL A 7 -7.55 12.67 -3.29
CA VAL A 7 -6.67 12.34 -2.15
C VAL A 7 -6.46 10.83 -2.04
N GLY A 8 -7.52 10.03 -2.22
CA GLY A 8 -7.43 8.56 -2.20
C GLY A 8 -6.46 8.00 -3.25
N LEU A 9 -6.57 8.45 -4.51
CA LEU A 9 -5.66 8.03 -5.59
C LEU A 9 -4.21 8.48 -5.34
N ALA A 10 -4.02 9.68 -4.78
CA ALA A 10 -2.69 10.17 -4.41
C ALA A 10 -2.07 9.29 -3.31
N ILE A 11 -2.87 8.86 -2.33
CA ILE A 11 -2.43 8.00 -1.23
C ILE A 11 -2.07 6.61 -1.74
N GLN A 12 -2.91 5.99 -2.57
CA GLN A 12 -2.61 4.70 -3.20
C GLN A 12 -1.27 4.73 -3.95
N LYS A 13 -1.06 5.73 -4.81
CA LYS A 13 0.19 5.90 -5.56
C LYS A 13 1.41 6.04 -4.65
N ARG A 14 1.30 6.83 -3.58
CA ARG A 14 2.39 7.06 -2.63
C ARG A 14 2.64 5.86 -1.72
N ALA A 15 1.59 5.10 -1.37
CA ALA A 15 1.69 3.90 -0.56
C ALA A 15 2.46 2.81 -1.33
N ARG A 16 2.20 2.68 -2.63
CA ARG A 16 3.00 1.83 -3.52
C ARG A 16 4.47 2.25 -3.54
N SER A 17 4.77 3.54 -3.70
CA SER A 17 6.14 4.04 -3.64
C SER A 17 6.81 3.81 -2.27
N GLY A 18 6.04 3.89 -1.17
CA GLY A 18 6.54 3.62 0.17
C GLY A 18 6.95 2.16 0.35
N LEU A 19 6.15 1.23 -0.17
CA LEU A 19 6.47 -0.20 -0.20
C LEU A 19 7.74 -0.49 -1.01
N THR A 20 7.90 0.12 -2.19
CA THR A 20 9.12 -0.03 -2.99
C THR A 20 10.34 0.51 -2.23
N SER A 21 10.25 1.71 -1.66
CA SER A 21 11.37 2.31 -0.91
C SER A 21 11.76 1.49 0.32
N ALA A 22 10.80 0.91 1.04
CA ALA A 22 11.07 -0.01 2.15
C ALA A 22 11.78 -1.29 1.66
N SER A 23 11.37 -1.82 0.50
CA SER A 23 12.03 -2.96 -0.12
C SER A 23 13.48 -2.64 -0.49
N ASP A 24 13.74 -1.50 -1.13
CA ASP A 24 15.08 -1.07 -1.54
C ASP A 24 16.00 -0.88 -0.32
N LEU A 25 15.48 -0.26 0.74
CA LEU A 25 16.18 -0.12 2.01
C LEU A 25 16.56 -1.46 2.62
N ASN A 26 15.61 -2.39 2.65
CA ASN A 26 15.84 -3.73 3.17
C ASN A 26 16.85 -4.49 2.32
N SER A 27 16.80 -4.38 1.00
CA SER A 27 17.76 -4.99 0.08
C SER A 27 19.18 -4.49 0.35
N ILE A 28 19.39 -3.16 0.51
CA ILE A 28 20.71 -2.60 0.85
C ILE A 28 21.19 -3.11 2.20
N ALA A 29 20.30 -3.18 3.19
CA ALA A 29 20.64 -3.69 4.52
C ALA A 29 21.08 -5.17 4.46
N VAL A 30 20.29 -6.02 3.78
CA VAL A 30 20.60 -7.45 3.64
C VAL A 30 21.91 -7.66 2.87
N GLU A 31 22.11 -6.94 1.76
CA GLU A 31 23.34 -6.99 0.96
C GLU A 31 24.57 -6.66 1.82
N ASN A 32 24.51 -5.56 2.57
CA ASN A 32 25.61 -5.13 3.45
C ASN A 32 25.88 -6.11 4.60
N LEU A 33 24.83 -6.74 5.15
CA LEU A 33 24.98 -7.73 6.22
C LEU A 33 25.56 -9.05 5.71
N GLN A 34 25.12 -9.50 4.52
CA GLN A 34 25.63 -10.72 3.89
C GLN A 34 27.07 -10.57 3.39
N ALA A 35 27.42 -9.40 2.86
CA ALA A 35 28.74 -9.09 2.30
C ALA A 35 29.64 -8.28 3.26
N ALA A 36 29.39 -8.32 4.57
CA ALA A 36 30.10 -7.49 5.56
C ALA A 36 31.63 -7.70 5.59
N ARG A 37 32.12 -8.85 5.14
CA ARG A 37 33.57 -9.10 5.00
C ARG A 37 34.14 -8.36 3.80
N ASP A 38 33.45 -8.38 2.67
CA ASP A 38 33.90 -7.76 1.42
C ASP A 38 33.84 -6.23 1.54
N VAL A 39 32.77 -5.69 2.14
CA VAL A 39 32.64 -4.25 2.42
C VAL A 39 33.83 -3.75 3.24
N ARG A 40 34.28 -4.51 4.23
CA ARG A 40 35.45 -4.17 5.05
C ARG A 40 36.77 -4.36 4.30
N ALA A 41 36.91 -5.45 3.55
CA ALA A 41 38.12 -5.76 2.80
C ALA A 41 38.44 -4.70 1.74
N TYR A 42 37.41 -4.13 1.12
CA TYR A 42 37.53 -3.09 0.10
C TYR A 42 37.38 -1.65 0.63
N GLY A 43 37.22 -1.44 1.95
CA GLY A 43 37.11 -0.10 2.53
C GLY A 43 35.84 0.67 2.10
N LEU A 44 34.74 -0.04 1.83
CA LEU A 44 33.52 0.53 1.23
C LEU A 44 32.50 1.07 2.25
N GLN A 45 32.83 1.11 3.55
CA GLN A 45 31.88 1.41 4.62
C GLN A 45 31.19 2.77 4.44
N GLU A 46 31.94 3.83 4.12
CA GLU A 46 31.36 5.17 3.94
C GLU A 46 30.44 5.24 2.72
N ARG A 47 30.82 4.57 1.64
CA ARG A 47 30.02 4.49 0.41
C ARG A 47 28.69 3.79 0.68
N GLU A 48 28.72 2.65 1.35
CA GLU A 48 27.50 1.89 1.67
C GLU A 48 26.63 2.60 2.71
N ALA A 49 27.25 3.28 3.68
CA ALA A 49 26.53 4.15 4.62
C ALA A 49 25.83 5.32 3.89
N ALA A 50 26.50 5.97 2.94
CA ALA A 50 25.91 7.03 2.12
C ALA A 50 24.77 6.52 1.22
N ARG A 51 24.93 5.33 0.63
CA ARG A 51 23.90 4.66 -0.17
C ARG A 51 22.66 4.35 0.67
N PHE A 52 22.84 3.79 1.88
CA PHE A 52 21.76 3.53 2.82
C PHE A 52 21.08 4.83 3.27
N ALA A 53 21.86 5.85 3.65
CA ALA A 53 21.34 7.15 4.08
C ALA A 53 20.49 7.82 2.99
N LYS A 54 20.94 7.79 1.73
CA LYS A 54 20.19 8.32 0.59
C LYS A 54 18.84 7.63 0.42
N SER A 55 18.83 6.28 0.45
CA SER A 55 17.59 5.50 0.36
C SER A 55 16.65 5.78 1.54
N SER A 56 17.21 5.95 2.74
CA SER A 56 16.47 6.23 3.98
C SER A 56 15.80 7.59 3.92
N HIS A 57 16.52 8.62 3.44
CA HIS A 57 15.96 9.95 3.25
C HIS A 57 14.83 9.99 2.21
N GLU A 58 14.94 9.25 1.10
CA GLU A 58 13.82 9.18 0.14
C GLU A 58 12.61 8.44 0.74
N GLY A 59 12.85 7.37 1.51
CA GLY A 59 11.80 6.68 2.25
C GLY A 59 11.07 7.59 3.25
N LEU A 60 11.81 8.35 4.05
CA LEU A 60 11.25 9.36 4.95
C LEU A 60 10.45 10.43 4.19
N ARG A 61 10.94 10.88 3.03
CA ARG A 61 10.24 11.87 2.21
C ARG A 61 8.91 11.33 1.67
N ILE A 62 8.87 10.06 1.28
CA ILE A 62 7.64 9.39 0.81
C ILE A 62 6.65 9.22 1.97
N GLN A 63 7.12 8.78 3.13
CA GLN A 63 6.28 8.62 4.33
C GLN A 63 5.71 9.96 4.81
N ALA A 64 6.52 11.02 4.84
CA ALA A 64 6.05 12.36 5.19
C ALA A 64 4.94 12.86 4.24
N LYS A 65 5.05 12.58 2.94
CA LYS A 65 3.99 12.89 1.98
C LYS A 65 2.72 12.10 2.26
N LEU A 66 2.82 10.81 2.57
CA LEU A 66 1.67 9.97 2.94
C LEU A 66 0.92 10.54 4.15
N VAL A 67 1.64 10.82 5.23
CA VAL A 67 1.08 11.43 6.44
C VAL A 67 0.43 12.78 6.10
N ARG A 68 1.07 13.60 5.26
CA ARG A 68 0.48 14.88 4.84
C ARG A 68 -0.87 14.68 4.12
N TYR A 69 -0.97 13.74 3.19
CA TYR A 69 -2.23 13.49 2.49
C TYR A 69 -3.31 12.92 3.43
N GLU A 70 -2.94 12.06 4.36
CA GLU A 70 -3.85 11.55 5.38
C GLU A 70 -4.38 12.68 6.29
N LYS A 71 -3.51 13.61 6.71
CA LYS A 71 -3.89 14.74 7.57
C LYS A 71 -4.73 15.79 6.83
N VAL A 72 -4.54 15.97 5.53
CA VAL A 72 -5.35 16.89 4.70
C VAL A 72 -6.81 16.43 4.56
N LEU A 73 -7.11 15.14 4.81
CA LEU A 73 -8.46 14.63 4.74
C LEU A 73 -9.38 15.22 5.82
N SER A 74 -8.89 15.45 7.04
CA SER A 74 -9.72 16.01 8.13
C SER A 74 -10.20 17.43 7.83
N PRO A 75 -9.33 18.40 7.44
CA PRO A 75 -9.77 19.73 7.03
C PRO A 75 -10.74 19.72 5.84
N LEU A 76 -10.52 18.85 4.86
CA LEU A 76 -11.44 18.74 3.71
C LEU A 76 -12.83 18.26 4.12
N LEU A 77 -12.90 17.28 5.02
CA LEU A 77 -14.18 16.80 5.57
C LEU A 77 -14.86 17.88 6.41
N GLU A 78 -14.10 18.62 7.23
CA GLU A 78 -14.59 19.74 8.05
C GLU A 78 -15.17 20.86 7.19
N ILE A 79 -14.46 21.31 6.15
CA ILE A 79 -14.96 22.33 5.22
C ILE A 79 -16.23 21.83 4.52
N SER A 80 -16.25 20.57 4.06
CA SER A 80 -17.43 20.01 3.40
C SER A 80 -18.65 19.94 4.32
N ALA A 81 -18.44 19.59 5.59
CA ALA A 81 -19.48 19.54 6.60
C ALA A 81 -19.99 20.94 6.94
N ALA A 82 -19.07 21.90 7.15
CA ALA A 82 -19.42 23.30 7.41
C ALA A 82 -20.24 23.91 6.26
N CYS A 83 -19.83 23.66 5.01
CA CYS A 83 -20.61 24.08 3.83
C CYS A 83 -22.00 23.42 3.80
N GLY A 84 -22.09 22.12 4.08
CA GLY A 84 -23.37 21.40 4.13
C GLY A 84 -24.32 21.97 5.19
N ILE A 85 -23.81 22.24 6.39
CA ILE A 85 -24.57 22.86 7.48
C ILE A 85 -25.01 24.28 7.10
N ALA A 86 -24.11 25.10 6.54
CA ALA A 86 -24.43 26.46 6.13
C ALA A 86 -25.54 26.51 5.06
N ILE A 87 -25.47 25.62 4.06
CA ILE A 87 -26.50 25.48 3.03
C ILE A 87 -27.83 25.06 3.65
N ALA A 88 -27.80 24.06 4.54
CA ALA A 88 -29.02 23.55 5.18
C ALA A 88 -29.71 24.61 6.06
N ILE A 89 -28.94 25.41 6.79
CA ILE A 89 -29.46 26.55 7.56
C ILE A 89 -30.04 27.62 6.62
N GLY A 90 -29.32 27.98 5.55
CA GLY A 90 -29.78 29.01 4.61
C GLY A 90 -31.08 28.63 3.89
N VAL A 91 -31.21 27.37 3.47
CA VAL A 91 -32.44 26.84 2.86
C VAL A 91 -33.55 26.69 3.89
N GLY A 92 -33.26 26.18 5.09
CA GLY A 92 -34.27 26.06 6.16
C GLY A 92 -34.86 27.41 6.56
N ALA A 93 -34.02 28.45 6.64
CA ALA A 93 -34.45 29.81 6.92
C ALA A 93 -35.31 30.40 5.80
N SER A 94 -34.99 30.15 4.53
CA SER A 94 -35.78 30.66 3.40
C SER A 94 -37.14 29.98 3.24
N VAL A 95 -37.28 28.75 3.73
CA VAL A 95 -38.55 27.99 3.76
C VAL A 95 -39.40 28.31 4.99
N GLY A 96 -38.87 29.08 5.95
CA GLY A 96 -39.60 29.58 7.12
C GLY A 96 -39.57 28.65 8.33
N PHE A 97 -38.50 27.87 8.51
CA PHE A 97 -38.37 26.96 9.65
C PHE A 97 -38.49 27.67 10.99
N LYS A 98 -39.19 27.01 11.93
CA LYS A 98 -39.21 27.41 13.34
C LYS A 98 -37.87 27.07 13.98
N PHE A 99 -37.58 27.73 15.11
CA PHE A 99 -36.34 27.49 15.88
C PHE A 99 -36.15 26.02 16.27
N GLU A 100 -37.25 25.33 16.62
CA GLU A 100 -37.25 23.90 16.98
C GLU A 100 -36.82 22.99 15.82
N GLU A 101 -37.26 23.32 14.60
CA GLU A 101 -36.92 22.60 13.36
C GLU A 101 -35.45 22.83 13.01
N LEU A 102 -34.97 24.07 13.15
CA LEU A 102 -33.57 24.43 12.95
C LEU A 102 -32.65 23.71 13.94
N LEU A 103 -33.03 23.66 15.22
CA LEU A 103 -32.27 22.98 16.26
C LEU A 103 -32.17 21.48 15.99
N SER A 104 -33.30 20.85 15.65
CA SER A 104 -33.36 19.42 15.30
C SER A 104 -32.46 19.09 14.09
N LEU A 105 -32.44 19.97 13.10
CA LEU A 105 -31.58 19.84 11.91
C LEU A 105 -30.09 19.93 12.29
N ILE A 106 -29.69 20.92 13.11
CA ILE A 106 -28.30 21.07 13.58
C ILE A 106 -27.87 19.83 14.38
N THR A 107 -28.72 19.33 15.27
CA THR A 107 -28.44 18.12 16.04
C THR A 107 -28.27 16.90 15.14
N ALA A 108 -29.13 16.73 14.13
CA ALA A 108 -29.00 15.65 13.15
C ALA A 108 -27.68 15.72 12.38
N PHE A 109 -27.26 16.91 11.93
CA PHE A 109 -25.96 17.09 11.28
C PHE A 109 -24.78 16.78 12.20
N TYR A 110 -24.85 17.21 13.47
CA TYR A 110 -23.83 16.92 14.46
C TYR A 110 -23.68 15.41 14.69
N MET A 111 -24.80 14.68 14.82
CA MET A 111 -24.80 13.23 14.95
C MET A 111 -24.28 12.52 13.69
N ALA A 112 -24.63 13.02 12.50
CA ALA A 112 -24.19 12.44 11.22
C ALA A 112 -22.70 12.69 10.92
N TYR A 113 -22.11 13.76 11.44
CA TYR A 113 -20.73 14.16 11.18
C TYR A 113 -19.72 13.07 11.55
N GLY A 114 -19.86 12.47 12.74
CA GLY A 114 -18.95 11.43 13.23
C GLY A 114 -18.89 10.19 12.31
N PRO A 115 -20.03 9.54 12.01
CA PRO A 115 -20.11 8.41 11.09
C PRO A 115 -19.58 8.73 9.68
N ILE A 116 -19.93 9.87 9.10
CA ILE A 116 -19.46 10.29 7.78
C ILE A 116 -17.92 10.42 7.78
N LYS A 117 -17.36 11.04 8.83
CA LYS A 117 -15.91 11.17 8.99
C LYS A 117 -15.21 9.81 9.07
N LYS A 118 -15.79 8.85 9.82
CA LYS A 118 -15.26 7.48 9.93
C LYS A 118 -15.20 6.77 8.58
N ILE A 119 -16.24 6.89 7.74
CA ILE A 119 -16.25 6.28 6.39
C ILE A 119 -15.08 6.79 5.54
N GLY A 120 -14.82 8.10 5.57
CA GLY A 120 -13.69 8.70 4.85
C GLY A 120 -12.33 8.13 5.29
N PHE A 121 -12.11 8.00 6.60
CA PHE A 121 -10.88 7.40 7.13
C PHE A 121 -10.73 5.91 6.77
N VAL A 122 -11.81 5.14 6.86
CA VAL A 122 -11.80 3.71 6.50
C VAL A 122 -11.45 3.55 5.03
N SER A 123 -12.09 4.31 4.13
CA SER A 123 -11.77 4.28 2.69
C SER A 123 -10.30 4.62 2.43
N ASN A 124 -9.76 5.61 3.13
CA ASN A 124 -8.35 5.95 2.98
C ASN A 124 -7.40 4.83 3.43
N ARG A 125 -7.72 4.20 4.55
CA ARG A 125 -6.95 3.08 5.11
C ARG A 125 -6.98 1.86 4.19
N LEU A 126 -8.10 1.61 3.50
CA LEU A 126 -8.17 0.61 2.43
C LEU A 126 -7.22 0.93 1.28
N HIS A 127 -7.22 2.18 0.77
CA HIS A 127 -6.28 2.56 -0.31
C HIS A 127 -4.80 2.48 0.10
N MET A 128 -4.48 2.70 1.39
CA MET A 128 -3.12 2.47 1.89
C MET A 128 -2.73 1.00 1.96
N ALA A 129 -3.69 0.11 2.22
CA ALA A 129 -3.45 -1.34 2.34
C ALA A 129 -3.42 -2.05 0.97
N GLU A 130 -4.08 -1.49 -0.03
CA GLU A 130 -4.24 -2.08 -1.37
C GLU A 130 -2.92 -2.50 -2.04
N PRO A 131 -1.81 -1.72 -2.01
CA PRO A 131 -0.55 -2.16 -2.63
C PRO A 131 0.06 -3.40 -1.95
N GLY A 132 -0.19 -3.57 -0.64
CA GLY A 132 0.23 -4.78 0.07
C GLY A 132 -0.63 -5.99 -0.31
N LEU A 133 -1.94 -5.79 -0.50
CA LEU A 133 -2.85 -6.83 -0.97
C LEU A 133 -2.45 -7.35 -2.35
N VAL A 134 -2.16 -6.46 -3.30
CA VAL A 134 -1.71 -6.84 -4.65
C VAL A 134 -0.48 -7.75 -4.58
N ARG A 135 0.49 -7.42 -3.73
CA ARG A 135 1.70 -8.25 -3.55
C ARG A 135 1.40 -9.63 -2.92
N LEU A 136 0.41 -9.72 -2.04
CA LEU A 136 -0.04 -11.00 -1.49
C LEU A 136 -0.74 -11.84 -2.57
N GLU A 137 -1.59 -11.23 -3.37
CA GLU A 137 -2.27 -11.89 -4.49
C GLU A 137 -1.28 -12.42 -5.53
N GLU A 138 -0.21 -11.67 -5.84
CA GLU A 138 0.87 -12.14 -6.72
C GLU A 138 1.49 -13.46 -6.24
N ILE A 139 1.63 -13.67 -4.93
CA ILE A 139 2.20 -14.90 -4.35
C ILE A 139 1.16 -16.01 -4.29
N ILE A 140 -0.05 -15.70 -3.81
CA ILE A 140 -1.14 -16.69 -3.63
C ILE A 140 -1.58 -17.28 -4.98
N HIS A 141 -1.61 -16.46 -6.02
CA HIS A 141 -2.01 -16.86 -7.37
C HIS A 141 -0.83 -17.13 -8.30
N ALA A 142 0.38 -17.29 -7.76
CA ALA A 142 1.54 -17.67 -8.55
C ALA A 142 1.31 -19.02 -9.24
N THR A 143 1.58 -19.08 -10.55
CA THR A 143 1.47 -20.31 -11.33
C THR A 143 2.50 -21.34 -10.87
N ILE A 144 2.08 -22.58 -10.65
CA ILE A 144 3.00 -23.69 -10.41
C ILE A 144 3.64 -24.08 -11.75
N GLU A 145 4.92 -23.77 -11.94
CA GLU A 145 5.64 -24.05 -13.21
C GLU A 145 5.80 -25.55 -13.49
N VAL A 146 5.91 -26.36 -12.43
CA VAL A 146 5.98 -27.83 -12.52
C VAL A 146 4.81 -28.42 -11.76
N ALA A 147 3.66 -28.48 -12.43
CA ALA A 147 2.46 -29.09 -11.86
C ALA A 147 2.56 -30.62 -11.92
N ASP A 148 2.05 -31.30 -10.90
CA ASP A 148 1.87 -32.75 -10.94
C ASP A 148 0.92 -33.13 -12.09
N SER A 149 1.28 -34.18 -12.82
CA SER A 149 0.38 -34.75 -13.81
C SER A 149 -0.91 -35.23 -13.15
N PRO A 150 -2.10 -35.07 -13.78
CA PRO A 150 -3.33 -35.68 -13.29
C PRO A 150 -3.24 -37.21 -13.13
N GLN A 151 -2.25 -37.83 -13.79
CA GLN A 151 -1.95 -39.26 -13.73
C GLN A 151 -0.71 -39.55 -12.88
N ALA A 152 -0.27 -38.61 -12.04
CA ALA A 152 0.89 -38.79 -11.17
C ALA A 152 0.72 -40.07 -10.32
N LYS A 153 1.71 -40.96 -10.42
CA LYS A 153 1.74 -42.21 -9.66
C LYS A 153 2.52 -41.99 -8.37
N SER A 154 2.00 -42.54 -7.27
CA SER A 154 2.73 -42.53 -6.00
C SER A 154 4.05 -43.29 -6.15
N LEU A 155 5.15 -42.67 -5.77
CA LEU A 155 6.46 -43.31 -5.76
C LEU A 155 6.52 -44.28 -4.58
N GLY A 156 6.38 -45.58 -4.85
CA GLY A 156 6.54 -46.64 -3.85
C GLY A 156 8.01 -46.87 -3.47
N ARG A 157 8.33 -48.10 -3.04
CA ARG A 157 9.72 -48.45 -2.70
C ARG A 157 10.55 -48.62 -3.98
N VAL A 158 11.40 -47.64 -4.26
CA VAL A 158 12.30 -47.64 -5.43
C VAL A 158 13.70 -48.10 -5.06
N LYS A 159 14.43 -48.69 -6.02
CA LYS A 159 15.83 -49.13 -5.86
C LYS A 159 16.84 -47.97 -5.87
N GLY A 160 16.41 -46.77 -6.28
CA GLY A 160 17.28 -45.59 -6.39
C GLY A 160 18.13 -45.53 -7.65
N GLU A 161 17.82 -46.35 -8.67
CA GLU A 161 18.48 -46.24 -9.98
C GLU A 161 17.98 -44.98 -10.71
N ILE A 162 18.92 -44.10 -11.05
CA ILE A 162 18.66 -42.85 -11.78
C ILE A 162 19.39 -42.93 -13.12
N ALA A 163 18.68 -42.70 -14.22
CA ALA A 163 19.25 -42.61 -15.55
C ALA A 163 18.78 -41.33 -16.23
N MET A 164 19.71 -40.62 -16.87
CA MET A 164 19.43 -39.46 -17.71
C MET A 164 19.68 -39.87 -19.15
N LYS A 165 18.75 -39.57 -20.06
CA LYS A 165 18.89 -39.92 -21.47
C LYS A 165 18.41 -38.75 -22.33
N ASP A 166 19.26 -38.31 -23.24
CA ASP A 166 18.98 -37.27 -24.23
C ASP A 166 18.35 -35.99 -23.61
N LEU A 167 18.88 -35.55 -22.47
CA LEU A 167 18.36 -34.42 -21.70
C LEU A 167 19.02 -33.10 -22.14
N SER A 168 18.21 -32.14 -22.57
CA SER A 168 18.60 -30.74 -22.72
C SER A 168 17.82 -29.88 -21.74
N PHE A 169 18.48 -28.90 -21.12
CA PHE A 169 17.88 -28.01 -20.14
C PHE A 169 18.48 -26.62 -20.25
N ALA A 170 17.64 -25.60 -20.07
CA ALA A 170 18.07 -24.22 -19.98
C ALA A 170 17.17 -23.42 -19.04
N TYR A 171 17.72 -22.39 -18.41
CA TYR A 171 16.95 -21.42 -17.63
C TYR A 171 16.50 -20.28 -18.54
N GLY A 172 15.20 -20.03 -18.65
CA GLY A 172 14.65 -18.91 -19.42
C GLY A 172 14.60 -19.16 -20.94
N LYS A 173 14.93 -18.13 -21.74
CA LYS A 173 14.87 -18.17 -23.22
C LYS A 173 16.20 -18.48 -23.90
N GLU A 174 17.25 -18.79 -23.15
CA GLU A 174 18.50 -19.24 -23.76
C GLU A 174 18.29 -20.65 -24.30
N THR A 175 18.26 -20.79 -25.62
CA THR A 175 18.24 -22.09 -26.29
C THR A 175 19.64 -22.69 -26.20
N VAL A 176 19.77 -23.81 -25.46
CA VAL A 176 20.93 -24.72 -25.54
C VAL A 176 20.62 -25.81 -26.55
#